data_AF-A0A538ASW8-F1
#
_entry.id   AF-A0A538ASW8-F1
#
_cell.length_a   1.000
_cell.length_b   1.000
_cell.length_c   1.000
_cell.angle_alpha   90.00
_cell.angle_beta   90.00
_cell.angle_gamma   90.00
#
_symmetry.space_group_name_H-M   'P 1'
#
loop_
_entity.id
_entity.type
_entity.pdbx_description
1 polymer ?
#
loop_
_entity_poly.entity_id
_entity_poly.type
_entity_poly.pdbx_seq_one_letter_code
_entity_poly.pdbx_strand_id
1 'polypeptide(L)'
;MVHVRDDSGTVTSLGLDYGDGMSAPSMGVAIDCITPDAQHPARPALPSDKSWEFDHGYRRQGTYRATAKVTTGGCPWDAEEHGEATKSVEVLPGPQTSNGPAAPKAYLDETWPSGRDPALIYLYARATDDDGYVSRLSVDWGDGSAPSSFDYGLTGCDDSGGTTWPKSQYRNETPTHKYAAAGTYTARLTVTSVGCDGSDAQMATADRAVSYPSSPPSG
;
A
#
# COMPACT_ATOMS: atom_id res chain seq x y z
N MET A 1 -6.46 -16.38 -0.93
CA MET A 1 -5.43 -17.27 -0.36
C MET A 1 -5.00 -18.29 -1.41
N VAL A 2 -3.69 -18.42 -1.62
CA VAL A 2 -3.07 -19.52 -2.37
C VAL A 2 -2.25 -20.34 -1.37
N HIS A 3 -2.49 -21.64 -1.34
CA HIS A 3 -1.75 -22.58 -0.51
C HIS A 3 -0.90 -23.48 -1.42
N VAL A 4 0.39 -23.57 -1.14
CA VAL A 4 1.33 -24.40 -1.88
C VAL A 4 1.90 -25.43 -0.94
N ARG A 5 1.76 -26.69 -1.34
CA ARG A 5 2.42 -27.82 -0.71
C ARG A 5 3.26 -28.57 -1.74
N ASP A 6 4.51 -28.78 -1.40
CA ASP A 6 5.47 -29.58 -2.17
C ASP A 6 6.34 -30.36 -1.17
N ASP A 7 6.24 -31.69 -1.20
CA ASP A 7 6.94 -32.57 -0.27
C ASP A 7 8.45 -32.72 -0.61
N SER A 8 8.90 -32.19 -1.75
CA SER A 8 10.27 -32.34 -2.27
C SER A 8 10.92 -31.04 -2.74
N GLY A 9 10.22 -29.90 -2.73
CA GLY A 9 10.69 -28.64 -3.28
C GLY A 9 10.39 -27.40 -2.43
N THR A 10 11.32 -26.44 -2.50
CA THR A 10 11.16 -25.11 -1.88
C THR A 10 10.44 -24.18 -2.86
N VAL A 11 9.39 -23.47 -2.45
CA VAL A 11 8.79 -22.41 -3.29
C VAL A 11 9.83 -21.31 -3.56
N THR A 12 10.15 -21.08 -4.83
CA THR A 12 11.06 -20.01 -5.30
C THR A 12 10.34 -18.83 -5.88
N SER A 13 9.17 -19.06 -6.48
CA SER A 13 8.36 -18.02 -7.09
C SER A 13 6.89 -18.32 -6.89
N LEU A 14 6.13 -17.29 -6.56
CA LEU A 14 4.68 -17.32 -6.57
C LEU A 14 4.17 -16.01 -7.17
N GLY A 15 3.40 -16.09 -8.25
CA GLY A 15 2.69 -14.98 -8.86
C GLY A 15 1.19 -15.25 -8.97
N LEU A 16 0.39 -14.19 -9.02
CA LEU A 16 -1.05 -14.27 -9.20
C LEU A 16 -1.49 -13.30 -10.29
N ASP A 17 -2.06 -13.82 -11.37
CA ASP A 17 -2.80 -13.06 -12.38
C ASP A 17 -4.26 -13.01 -11.95
N TYR A 18 -4.87 -11.83 -11.88
CA TYR A 18 -6.26 -11.67 -11.46
C TYR A 18 -7.26 -11.86 -12.60
N GLY A 19 -6.80 -11.90 -13.85
CA GLY A 19 -7.62 -12.13 -15.03
C GLY A 19 -8.32 -10.88 -15.59
N ASP A 20 -8.05 -9.70 -15.02
CA ASP A 20 -8.51 -8.39 -15.49
C ASP A 20 -7.38 -7.53 -16.11
N GLY A 21 -6.21 -8.15 -16.34
CA GLY A 21 -5.00 -7.49 -16.82
C GLY A 21 -4.05 -7.07 -15.70
N MET A 22 -4.43 -7.22 -14.44
CA MET A 22 -3.57 -6.98 -13.28
C MET A 22 -2.96 -8.27 -12.74
N SER A 23 -1.77 -8.15 -12.17
CA SER A 23 -1.10 -9.24 -11.46
C SER A 23 -0.43 -8.75 -10.18
N ALA A 24 -0.37 -9.63 -9.19
CA ALA A 24 0.52 -9.46 -8.06
C ALA A 24 1.97 -9.71 -8.50
N PRO A 25 2.94 -8.92 -7.99
CA PRO A 25 4.35 -9.18 -8.25
C PRO A 25 4.73 -10.59 -7.80
N SER A 26 5.58 -11.27 -8.58
CA SER A 26 6.11 -12.57 -8.21
C SER A 26 6.98 -12.44 -6.96
N MET A 27 6.61 -13.09 -5.87
CA MET A 27 7.46 -13.14 -4.68
C MET A 27 8.59 -14.14 -4.93
N GLY A 28 9.80 -13.62 -5.18
CA GLY A 28 11.02 -14.41 -5.19
C GLY A 28 11.40 -14.78 -3.76
N VAL A 29 11.47 -16.06 -3.45
CA VAL A 29 12.07 -16.53 -2.19
C VAL A 29 13.53 -16.82 -2.48
N ALA A 30 14.43 -16.09 -1.81
CA ALA A 30 15.86 -16.35 -1.95
C ALA A 30 16.17 -17.78 -1.46
N ILE A 31 16.82 -18.56 -2.32
CA ILE A 31 17.39 -19.86 -1.95
C ILE A 31 18.89 -19.76 -2.05
N ASP A 32 19.58 -20.15 -0.98
CA ASP A 32 21.03 -20.29 -0.97
C ASP A 32 21.40 -21.62 -1.66
N CYS A 33 21.70 -21.54 -2.95
CA CYS A 33 22.24 -22.65 -3.71
C CYS A 33 23.76 -22.74 -3.52
N ILE A 34 24.21 -23.60 -2.62
CA ILE A 34 25.63 -23.93 -2.46
C ILE A 34 25.99 -25.05 -3.44
N THR A 35 26.81 -24.74 -4.45
CA THR A 35 27.31 -25.75 -5.40
C THR A 35 27.93 -26.93 -4.67
N PRO A 36 27.42 -28.15 -4.85
CA PRO A 36 27.92 -29.31 -4.15
C PRO A 36 29.39 -29.59 -4.44
N ASP A 37 30.14 -29.97 -3.43
CA ASP A 37 31.51 -30.45 -3.54
C ASP A 37 31.71 -31.74 -2.72
N ALA A 38 32.94 -32.26 -2.70
CA ALA A 38 33.27 -33.50 -2.00
C ALA A 38 33.12 -33.38 -0.46
N GLN A 39 33.20 -32.17 0.10
CA GLN A 39 32.99 -31.90 1.52
C GLN A 39 31.53 -31.52 1.85
N HIS A 40 30.76 -31.05 0.86
CA HIS A 40 29.40 -30.55 0.99
C HIS A 40 28.51 -31.16 -0.13
N PRO A 41 27.99 -32.39 0.06
CA PRO A 41 27.13 -33.00 -0.94
C PRO A 41 25.82 -32.22 -1.11
N ALA A 42 25.20 -32.37 -2.29
CA ALA A 42 23.92 -31.75 -2.61
C ALA A 42 22.89 -32.11 -1.54
N ARG A 43 22.23 -31.10 -0.99
CA ARG A 43 21.10 -31.31 -0.10
C ARG A 43 19.82 -31.20 -0.93
N PRO A 44 18.87 -32.14 -0.78
CA PRO A 44 17.55 -31.98 -1.38
C PRO A 44 16.93 -30.65 -0.95
N ALA A 45 16.16 -30.04 -1.85
CA ALA A 45 15.33 -28.90 -1.50
C ALA A 45 14.43 -29.22 -0.30
N LEU A 46 14.19 -28.22 0.55
CA LEU A 46 13.35 -28.41 1.73
C LEU A 46 11.87 -28.44 1.29
N PRO A 47 11.06 -29.32 1.88
CA PRO A 47 9.62 -29.32 1.62
C PRO A 47 9.00 -27.96 1.92
N SER A 48 8.02 -27.56 1.11
CA SER A 48 7.21 -26.38 1.33
C SER A 48 5.80 -26.73 1.72
N ASP A 49 5.30 -26.06 2.75
CA ASP A 49 3.89 -26.02 3.12
C ASP A 49 3.61 -24.60 3.62
N LYS A 50 3.11 -23.75 2.71
CA LYS A 50 2.99 -22.30 2.93
C LYS A 50 1.73 -21.75 2.29
N SER A 51 1.20 -20.70 2.91
CA SER A 51 0.04 -19.96 2.42
C SER A 51 0.38 -18.50 2.23
N TRP A 52 -0.16 -17.91 1.15
CA TRP A 52 -0.07 -16.48 0.87
C TRP A 52 -1.46 -15.91 0.64
N GLU A 53 -1.67 -14.72 1.19
CA GLU A 53 -2.89 -13.95 1.01
C GLU A 53 -2.66 -12.86 -0.05
N PHE A 54 -3.68 -12.64 -0.85
CA PHE A 54 -3.69 -11.68 -1.94
C PHE A 54 -5.06 -11.01 -1.93
N ASP A 55 -5.06 -9.69 -1.94
CA ASP A 55 -6.25 -8.86 -2.04
C ASP A 55 -6.27 -8.14 -3.39
N HIS A 56 -7.42 -8.15 -4.05
CA HIS A 56 -7.62 -7.47 -5.33
C HIS A 56 -9.07 -7.04 -5.50
N GLY A 57 -9.26 -5.78 -5.88
CA GLY A 57 -10.57 -5.20 -6.18
C GLY A 57 -10.85 -5.21 -7.68
N TYR A 58 -11.92 -5.87 -8.09
CA TYR A 58 -12.41 -5.83 -9.48
C TYR A 58 -13.36 -4.64 -9.66
N ARG A 59 -13.10 -3.80 -10.66
CA ARG A 59 -13.92 -2.61 -10.92
C ARG A 59 -15.16 -2.90 -11.77
N ARG A 60 -15.02 -3.80 -12.75
CA ARG A 60 -16.11 -4.14 -13.68
C ARG A 60 -16.79 -5.43 -13.28
N GLN A 61 -18.08 -5.50 -13.55
CA GLN A 61 -18.82 -6.76 -13.49
C GLN A 61 -18.27 -7.75 -14.52
N GLY A 62 -18.32 -9.04 -14.18
CA GLY A 62 -17.87 -10.09 -15.07
C GLY A 62 -17.39 -11.32 -14.35
N THR A 63 -16.94 -12.31 -15.12
CA THR A 63 -16.29 -13.50 -14.58
C THR A 63 -14.81 -13.44 -14.94
N TYR A 64 -13.98 -13.39 -13.91
CA TYR A 64 -12.53 -13.33 -14.03
C TYR A 64 -11.92 -14.67 -13.66
N ARG A 65 -10.87 -15.05 -14.39
CA ARG A 65 -10.09 -16.26 -14.10
C ARG A 65 -8.78 -15.85 -13.44
N ALA A 66 -8.76 -15.86 -12.10
CA ALA A 66 -7.54 -15.68 -11.35
C ALA A 66 -6.67 -16.94 -11.49
N THR A 67 -5.38 -16.77 -11.78
CA THR A 67 -4.42 -17.84 -12.05
C THR A 67 -3.17 -17.65 -11.19
N ALA A 68 -2.99 -18.53 -10.21
CA ALA A 68 -1.76 -18.62 -9.44
C ALA A 68 -0.74 -19.46 -10.22
N LYS A 69 0.48 -18.94 -10.35
CA LYS A 69 1.63 -19.63 -10.95
C LYS A 69 2.71 -19.79 -9.90
N VAL A 70 3.12 -21.01 -9.65
CA VAL A 70 4.14 -21.34 -8.65
C VAL A 70 5.30 -22.04 -9.32
N THR A 71 6.51 -21.71 -8.87
CA THR A 71 7.71 -22.49 -9.13
C THR A 71 8.25 -22.99 -7.80
N THR A 72 8.59 -24.28 -7.77
CA THR A 72 9.33 -24.91 -6.66
C THR A 72 10.64 -25.50 -7.19
N GLY A 73 11.60 -25.74 -6.31
CA GLY A 73 12.96 -26.17 -6.70
C GLY A 73 13.90 -24.97 -6.84
N GLY A 74 14.78 -24.94 -7.85
CA GLY A 74 15.53 -23.72 -8.22
C GLY A 74 17.02 -23.68 -7.88
N CYS A 75 17.62 -24.79 -7.42
CA CYS A 75 19.07 -24.93 -7.47
C CYS A 75 19.51 -25.63 -8.77
N PRO A 76 20.70 -25.35 -9.32
CA PRO A 76 21.13 -25.88 -10.63
C PRO A 76 21.14 -27.41 -10.75
N TRP A 77 21.15 -28.14 -9.63
CA TRP A 77 21.13 -29.60 -9.57
C TRP A 77 19.74 -30.19 -9.24
N ASP A 78 18.76 -29.36 -8.92
CA ASP A 78 17.37 -29.78 -8.70
C ASP A 78 16.52 -29.38 -9.91
N ALA A 79 15.58 -30.23 -10.32
CA ALA A 79 14.64 -29.87 -11.37
C ALA A 79 13.70 -28.77 -10.84
N GLU A 80 13.46 -27.73 -11.65
CA GLU A 80 12.36 -26.80 -11.38
C GLU A 80 11.04 -27.49 -11.68
N GLU A 81 10.09 -27.35 -10.76
CA GLU A 81 8.72 -27.77 -10.95
C GLU A 81 7.82 -26.53 -11.03
N HIS A 82 6.88 -26.56 -11.98
CA HIS A 82 5.92 -25.48 -12.18
C HIS A 82 4.51 -26.00 -11.92
N GLY A 83 3.75 -25.23 -11.14
CA GLY A 83 2.35 -25.50 -10.85
C GLY A 83 1.48 -24.32 -11.22
N GLU A 84 0.25 -24.61 -11.64
CA GLU A 84 -0.78 -23.60 -11.82
C GLU A 84 -2.07 -24.00 -11.11
N ALA A 85 -2.73 -23.02 -10.50
CA ALA A 85 -4.07 -23.18 -9.94
C ALA A 85 -4.95 -22.03 -10.42
N THR A 86 -6.20 -22.32 -10.75
CA THR A 86 -7.15 -21.29 -11.21
C THR A 86 -8.37 -21.21 -10.32
N LYS A 87 -8.90 -20.00 -10.16
CA LYS A 87 -10.16 -19.73 -9.47
C LYS A 87 -10.99 -18.76 -10.30
N SER A 88 -12.25 -19.11 -10.53
CA SER A 88 -13.22 -18.18 -11.11
C SER A 88 -13.74 -17.23 -10.03
N VAL A 89 -13.70 -15.93 -10.31
CA VAL A 89 -14.27 -14.87 -9.49
C VAL A 89 -15.41 -14.24 -10.27
N GLU A 90 -16.61 -14.30 -9.73
CA GLU A 90 -17.78 -13.64 -10.30
C GLU A 90 -17.99 -12.30 -9.59
N VAL A 91 -18.00 -11.23 -10.38
CA VAL A 91 -18.22 -9.86 -9.91
C VAL A 91 -19.59 -9.44 -10.43
N LEU A 92 -20.51 -9.27 -9.49
CA LEU A 92 -21.89 -8.90 -9.79
C LEU A 92 -21.99 -7.43 -10.24
N PRO A 93 -23.06 -7.06 -10.96
CA PRO A 93 -23.35 -5.67 -11.27
C PRO A 93 -23.42 -4.79 -10.02
N GLY A 94 -22.81 -3.60 -10.08
CA GLY A 94 -22.81 -2.61 -9.03
C GLY A 94 -22.57 -1.20 -9.57
N PRO A 95 -22.66 -0.16 -8.72
CA PRO A 95 -22.34 1.21 -9.11
C PRO A 95 -20.96 1.28 -9.76
N GLN A 96 -20.88 1.93 -10.91
CA GLN A 96 -19.60 2.17 -11.59
C GLN A 96 -19.07 3.51 -11.09
N THR A 97 -18.39 3.49 -9.95
CA THR A 97 -17.72 4.66 -9.39
C THR A 97 -16.37 4.89 -10.08
N SER A 98 -15.92 6.13 -10.02
CA SER A 98 -14.60 6.56 -10.49
C SER A 98 -13.54 6.30 -9.42
N ASN A 99 -13.88 6.50 -8.14
CA ASN A 99 -13.06 6.13 -6.99
C ASN A 99 -13.41 4.72 -6.51
N GLY A 100 -12.41 3.97 -6.06
CA GLY A 100 -12.57 2.63 -5.53
C GLY A 100 -13.28 2.58 -4.18
N PRO A 101 -13.71 1.38 -3.75
CA PRO A 101 -14.46 1.21 -2.51
C PRO A 101 -13.64 1.32 -1.23
N ALA A 102 -12.31 1.19 -1.28
CA ALA A 102 -11.46 1.30 -0.10
C ALA A 102 -11.26 2.78 0.27
N ALA A 103 -11.50 3.11 1.53
CA ALA A 103 -11.26 4.47 2.01
C ALA A 103 -9.77 4.82 1.96
N PRO A 104 -9.42 6.11 1.73
CA PRO A 104 -8.03 6.55 1.84
C PRO A 104 -7.49 6.34 3.26
N LYS A 105 -6.18 6.21 3.37
CA LYS A 105 -5.46 6.07 4.64
C LYS A 105 -4.80 7.41 4.97
N ALA A 106 -5.01 7.88 6.20
CA ALA A 106 -4.42 9.11 6.73
C ALA A 106 -3.43 8.78 7.86
N TYR A 107 -2.28 9.44 7.86
CA TYR A 107 -1.31 9.36 8.95
C TYR A 107 -0.79 10.75 9.29
N LEU A 108 -0.77 11.06 10.59
CA LEU A 108 -0.31 12.34 11.11
C LEU A 108 0.53 12.10 12.36
N ASP A 109 1.76 12.61 12.34
CA ASP A 109 2.68 12.53 13.47
C ASP A 109 3.47 13.83 13.60
N GLU A 110 4.09 14.04 14.75
CA GLU A 110 5.10 15.08 14.91
C GLU A 110 6.43 14.63 14.34
N THR A 111 7.15 15.55 13.70
CA THR A 111 8.50 15.31 13.20
C THR A 111 9.49 16.29 13.82
N TRP A 112 10.76 15.89 13.90
CA TRP A 112 11.80 16.62 14.65
C TRP A 112 13.00 16.89 13.75
N PRO A 113 12.88 17.81 12.76
CA PRO A 113 13.98 18.13 11.86
C PRO A 113 15.14 18.80 12.61
N SER A 114 16.36 18.61 12.10
CA SER A 114 17.56 19.27 12.63
C SER A 114 17.44 20.79 12.48
N GLY A 115 17.80 21.55 13.52
CA GLY A 115 17.78 23.02 13.47
C GLY A 115 16.38 23.64 13.55
N ARG A 116 15.40 22.90 14.06
CA ARG A 116 14.02 23.38 14.22
C ARG A 116 13.93 24.65 15.07
N ASP A 117 13.04 25.55 14.67
CA ASP A 117 12.58 26.65 15.53
C ASP A 117 11.66 26.09 16.63
N PRO A 118 12.00 26.22 17.93
CA PRO A 118 11.14 25.75 19.03
C PRO A 118 9.81 26.51 19.14
N ALA A 119 9.66 27.65 18.46
CA ALA A 119 8.40 28.37 18.34
C ALA A 119 7.49 27.81 17.23
N LEU A 120 7.86 26.69 16.60
CA LEU A 120 7.05 25.98 15.62
C LEU A 120 6.75 24.54 16.06
N ILE A 121 5.54 24.09 15.74
CA ILE A 121 5.21 22.67 15.63
C ILE A 121 5.52 22.23 14.21
N TYR A 122 6.04 21.00 14.08
CA TYR A 122 6.34 20.35 12.81
C TYR A 122 5.55 19.04 12.76
N LEU A 123 4.66 18.92 11.78
CA LEU A 123 3.93 17.68 11.55
C LEU A 123 4.45 17.00 10.29
N TYR A 124 4.32 15.69 10.25
CA TYR A 124 4.47 14.86 9.07
C TYR A 124 3.09 14.28 8.72
N ALA A 125 2.49 14.81 7.67
CA ALA A 125 1.23 14.33 7.12
C ALA A 125 1.53 13.36 5.98
N ARG A 126 0.85 12.22 5.96
CA ARG A 126 0.99 11.17 4.94
C ARG A 126 -0.39 10.65 4.55
N ALA A 127 -0.57 10.40 3.26
CA ALA A 127 -1.77 9.77 2.73
C ALA A 127 -1.46 8.77 1.62
N THR A 128 -2.29 7.74 1.56
CA THR A 128 -2.32 6.75 0.47
C THR A 128 -3.75 6.36 0.20
N ASP A 129 -4.02 5.97 -1.03
CA ASP A 129 -5.27 5.32 -1.40
C ASP A 129 -4.91 4.20 -2.40
N ASP A 130 -5.40 2.99 -2.16
CA ASP A 130 -5.06 1.79 -2.92
C ASP A 130 -5.90 1.66 -4.19
N ASP A 131 -7.09 2.27 -4.20
CA ASP A 131 -8.06 2.21 -5.30
C ASP A 131 -8.69 3.58 -5.64
N GLY A 132 -8.16 4.65 -5.05
CA GLY A 132 -8.47 6.05 -5.39
C GLY A 132 -7.24 6.89 -5.71
N TYR A 133 -7.43 8.21 -5.84
CA TYR A 133 -6.37 9.18 -6.06
C TYR A 133 -6.44 10.32 -5.05
N VAL A 134 -5.41 10.48 -4.22
CA VAL A 134 -5.35 11.55 -3.21
C VAL A 134 -5.22 12.91 -3.89
N SER A 135 -6.30 13.71 -3.83
CA SER A 135 -6.37 15.04 -4.42
C SER A 135 -6.08 16.17 -3.44
N ARG A 136 -6.19 15.93 -2.13
CA ARG A 136 -5.96 16.97 -1.12
C ARG A 136 -5.53 16.43 0.24
N LEU A 137 -4.60 17.13 0.87
CA LEU A 137 -4.37 17.09 2.32
C LEU A 137 -4.76 18.43 2.95
N SER A 138 -5.39 18.40 4.10
CA SER A 138 -5.68 19.60 4.90
C SER A 138 -5.39 19.33 6.37
N VAL A 139 -4.57 20.16 6.99
CA VAL A 139 -4.23 20.08 8.41
C VAL A 139 -4.86 21.24 9.14
N ASP A 140 -5.91 20.93 9.90
CA ASP A 140 -6.47 21.83 10.91
C ASP A 140 -5.59 21.78 12.16
N TRP A 141 -5.18 22.94 12.66
CA TRP A 141 -4.30 23.06 13.83
C TRP A 141 -5.06 23.04 15.17
N GLY A 142 -6.39 23.06 15.16
CA GLY A 142 -7.20 22.96 16.37
C GLY A 142 -7.20 24.22 17.25
N ASP A 143 -6.63 25.34 16.76
CA ASP A 143 -6.65 26.65 17.41
C ASP A 143 -7.57 27.67 16.71
N GLY A 144 -8.32 27.22 15.70
CA GLY A 144 -9.20 28.06 14.89
C GLY A 144 -8.49 28.89 13.81
N SER A 145 -7.18 28.73 13.65
CA SER A 145 -6.46 29.29 12.51
C SER A 145 -6.85 28.60 11.19
N ALA A 146 -6.50 29.21 10.06
CA ALA A 146 -6.75 28.61 8.76
C ALA A 146 -5.95 27.30 8.60
N PRO A 147 -6.57 26.20 8.11
CA PRO A 147 -5.85 24.95 7.87
C PRO A 147 -4.74 25.10 6.83
N SER A 148 -3.63 24.39 7.03
CA SER A 148 -2.62 24.21 5.98
C SER A 148 -3.15 23.22 4.94
N SER A 149 -3.35 23.66 3.71
CA SER A 149 -3.97 22.84 2.65
C SER A 149 -3.02 22.65 1.46
N PHE A 150 -2.99 21.43 0.95
CA PHE A 150 -2.15 20.98 -0.15
C PHE A 150 -3.02 20.30 -1.20
N ASP A 151 -3.11 20.92 -2.37
CA ASP A 151 -3.95 20.46 -3.48
C ASP A 151 -3.11 19.79 -4.55
N TYR A 152 -3.55 18.61 -4.99
CA TYR A 152 -2.90 17.85 -6.03
C TYR A 152 -3.82 17.80 -7.26
N GLY A 153 -3.30 18.29 -8.39
CA GLY A 153 -3.97 18.11 -9.67
C GLY A 153 -4.04 16.63 -10.06
N LEU A 154 -5.03 16.27 -10.87
CA LEU A 154 -5.23 14.89 -11.36
C LEU A 154 -4.29 14.52 -12.53
N THR A 155 -3.27 15.34 -12.79
CA THR A 155 -2.27 15.05 -13.82
C THR A 155 -1.44 13.84 -13.38
N GLY A 156 -1.50 12.76 -14.16
CA GLY A 156 -0.86 11.49 -13.83
C GLY A 156 -1.73 10.54 -13.00
N CYS A 157 -3.02 10.84 -12.82
CA CYS A 157 -4.00 9.83 -12.43
C CYS A 157 -4.25 8.91 -13.63
N ASP A 158 -3.92 7.63 -13.49
CA ASP A 158 -4.17 6.62 -14.51
C ASP A 158 -5.44 5.82 -14.16
N ASP A 159 -6.41 5.87 -15.06
CA ASP A 159 -7.69 5.16 -14.93
C ASP A 159 -7.76 3.93 -15.85
N SER A 160 -6.72 3.66 -16.66
CA SER A 160 -6.64 2.53 -17.60
C SER A 160 -7.92 2.29 -18.43
N GLY A 161 -8.62 3.36 -18.82
CA GLY A 161 -9.88 3.26 -19.57
C GLY A 161 -11.03 2.62 -18.77
N GLY A 162 -10.99 2.70 -17.45
CA GLY A 162 -12.01 2.20 -16.53
C GLY A 162 -11.94 0.69 -16.26
N THR A 163 -10.85 0.00 -16.60
CA THR A 163 -10.72 -1.45 -16.40
C THR A 163 -10.26 -1.79 -14.98
N THR A 164 -9.34 -0.98 -14.43
CA THR A 164 -8.80 -1.11 -13.08
C THR A 164 -9.15 0.12 -12.25
N TRP A 165 -9.02 0.04 -10.93
CA TRP A 165 -9.16 1.22 -10.09
C TRP A 165 -8.00 2.20 -10.28
N PRO A 166 -8.22 3.52 -10.10
CA PRO A 166 -7.15 4.48 -9.97
C PRO A 166 -6.14 4.05 -8.90
N LYS A 167 -4.87 4.37 -9.12
CA LYS A 167 -3.84 4.18 -8.09
C LYS A 167 -3.28 5.51 -7.66
N SER A 168 -3.41 5.83 -6.38
CA SER A 168 -2.84 7.05 -5.84
C SER A 168 -1.33 6.96 -5.83
N GLN A 169 -0.69 8.10 -6.11
CA GLN A 169 0.67 8.29 -5.65
C GLN A 169 0.68 8.46 -4.13
N TYR A 170 1.77 8.02 -3.52
CA TYR A 170 2.12 8.38 -2.17
C TYR A 170 2.15 9.91 -2.01
N ARG A 171 1.41 10.48 -1.06
CA ARG A 171 1.44 11.91 -0.74
C ARG A 171 1.93 12.14 0.68
N ASN A 172 2.84 13.07 0.85
CA ASN A 172 3.32 13.46 2.16
C ASN A 172 3.75 14.93 2.18
N GLU A 173 3.52 15.58 3.31
CA GLU A 173 3.84 16.98 3.52
C GLU A 173 4.38 17.17 4.95
N THR A 174 5.20 18.19 5.13
CA THR A 174 5.72 18.57 6.46
C THR A 174 5.29 19.99 6.85
N PRO A 175 4.00 20.23 7.11
CA PRO A 175 3.52 21.56 7.48
C PRO A 175 4.05 21.98 8.87
N THR A 176 4.18 23.28 9.06
CA THR A 176 4.58 23.88 10.34
C THR A 176 3.58 24.93 10.79
N HIS A 177 3.48 25.13 12.11
CA HIS A 177 2.57 26.12 12.69
C HIS A 177 3.09 26.71 13.99
N LYS A 178 2.71 27.97 14.22
CA LYS A 178 3.01 28.70 15.46
C LYS A 178 1.72 29.02 16.19
N TYR A 179 1.54 28.44 17.37
CA TYR A 179 0.42 28.79 18.24
C TYR A 179 0.66 30.13 18.94
N ALA A 180 -0.43 30.88 19.14
CA ALA A 180 -0.39 32.16 19.84
C ALA A 180 -0.14 32.01 21.35
N ALA A 181 -0.59 30.90 21.96
CA ALA A 181 -0.50 30.64 23.38
C ALA A 181 0.02 29.22 23.66
N ALA A 182 0.75 29.06 24.77
CA ALA A 182 1.15 27.76 25.27
C ALA A 182 -0.08 26.90 25.62
N GLY A 183 -0.02 25.61 25.31
CA GLY A 183 -1.15 24.71 25.50
C GLY A 183 -1.01 23.41 24.72
N THR A 184 -1.99 22.53 24.90
CA THR A 184 -2.14 21.31 24.11
C THR A 184 -3.25 21.51 23.10
N TYR A 185 -2.98 21.18 21.84
CA TYR A 185 -3.91 21.30 20.72
C TYR A 185 -4.05 19.93 20.05
N THR A 186 -5.19 19.69 19.41
CA THR A 186 -5.40 18.51 18.57
C THR A 186 -5.39 18.94 17.12
N ALA A 187 -4.27 18.68 16.44
CA ALA A 187 -4.19 18.86 15.01
C ALA A 187 -4.91 17.68 14.32
N ARG A 188 -5.63 17.97 13.22
CA ARG A 188 -6.37 16.98 12.44
C ARG A 188 -5.97 17.07 10.98
N LEU A 189 -5.47 15.97 10.44
CA LEU A 189 -5.31 15.77 9.01
C LEU A 189 -6.66 15.29 8.44
N THR A 190 -7.10 15.90 7.37
CA THR A 190 -8.16 15.41 6.48
C THR A 190 -7.56 15.12 5.11
N VAL A 191 -7.70 13.87 4.67
CA VAL A 191 -7.32 13.40 3.34
C VAL A 191 -8.56 13.37 2.47
N THR A 192 -8.49 13.90 1.26
CA THR A 192 -9.53 13.71 0.24
C THR A 192 -8.97 12.89 -0.91
N SER A 193 -9.69 11.83 -1.26
CA SER A 193 -9.42 10.97 -2.41
C SER A 193 -10.60 10.99 -3.37
N VAL A 194 -10.33 10.92 -4.66
CA VAL A 194 -11.30 10.99 -5.76
C VAL A 194 -10.90 10.02 -6.87
N GLY A 195 -11.79 9.79 -7.82
CA GLY A 195 -11.44 9.16 -9.09
C GLY A 195 -10.69 10.11 -10.04
N CYS A 196 -10.20 9.60 -11.17
CA CYS A 196 -9.40 10.41 -12.11
C CYS A 196 -10.17 11.52 -12.84
N ASP A 197 -11.50 11.50 -12.78
CA ASP A 197 -12.38 12.59 -13.24
C ASP A 197 -12.76 13.59 -12.13
N GLY A 198 -12.27 13.36 -10.90
CA GLY A 198 -12.54 14.19 -9.73
C GLY A 198 -13.86 13.88 -9.02
N SER A 199 -14.59 12.82 -9.39
CA SER A 199 -15.82 12.41 -8.71
C SER A 199 -15.58 11.42 -7.57
N ASP A 200 -16.67 11.02 -6.92
CA ASP A 200 -16.72 9.95 -5.91
C ASP A 200 -15.75 10.18 -4.74
N ALA A 201 -15.82 11.39 -4.20
CA ALA A 201 -14.95 11.82 -3.12
C ALA A 201 -15.13 10.95 -1.87
N GLN A 202 -13.99 10.50 -1.34
CA GLN A 202 -13.88 9.83 -0.06
C GLN A 202 -12.91 10.59 0.83
N MET A 203 -13.10 10.45 2.14
CA MET A 203 -12.30 11.16 3.14
C MET A 203 -11.87 10.24 4.26
N ALA A 204 -10.68 10.52 4.78
CA ALA A 204 -10.17 9.92 6.00
C ALA A 204 -9.47 10.97 6.85
N THR A 205 -9.46 10.75 8.17
CA THR A 205 -8.86 11.69 9.11
C THR A 205 -7.88 11.00 10.04
N ALA A 206 -6.84 11.74 10.46
CA ALA A 206 -5.93 11.33 11.52
C ALA A 206 -5.70 12.50 12.47
N ASP A 207 -5.82 12.26 13.76
CA ASP A 207 -5.65 13.27 14.80
C ASP A 207 -4.29 13.10 15.48
N ARG A 208 -3.65 14.22 15.82
CA ARG A 208 -2.42 14.26 16.61
C ARG A 208 -2.50 15.35 17.67
N ALA A 209 -2.41 14.95 18.94
CA ALA A 209 -2.18 15.90 20.02
C ALA A 209 -0.76 16.46 19.93
N VAL A 210 -0.62 17.78 20.05
CA VAL A 210 0.66 18.50 20.06
C VAL A 210 0.70 19.44 21.26
N SER A 211 1.88 19.59 21.86
CA SER A 211 2.11 20.51 22.97
C SER A 211 2.98 21.68 22.51
N TYR A 212 2.54 22.91 22.81
CA TYR A 212 3.27 24.12 22.48
C TYR A 212 3.71 24.86 23.75
N PRO A 213 4.99 25.27 23.86
CA PRO A 213 6.09 25.07 22.89
C PRO A 213 6.53 23.61 22.75
N SER A 214 7.05 23.24 21.57
CA SER A 214 7.34 21.85 21.23
C SER A 214 8.52 21.29 22.04
N SER A 215 8.27 20.26 22.84
CA SER A 215 9.28 19.55 23.63
C SER A 215 9.53 18.15 23.06
N PRO A 216 10.78 17.73 22.80
CA PRO A 216 11.07 16.40 22.29
C PRO A 216 10.47 15.31 23.18
N PRO A 217 10.05 14.15 22.63
CA PRO A 217 9.70 13.00 23.44
C PRO A 217 10.88 12.67 24.38
N SER A 218 10.60 12.51 25.67
CA SER A 218 11.61 11.99 26.60
C SER A 218 11.98 10.57 26.17
N GLY A 219 13.22 10.39 25.70
CA GLY A 219 13.76 9.09 25.30
C GLY A 219 14.00 8.14 26.46
#